data_AF-A0A7C9F0U7-F1
#
_entry.id   AF-A0A7C9F0U7-F1
#
_cell.length_a   1.000
_cell.length_b   1.000
_cell.length_c   1.000
_cell.angle_alpha   90.00
_cell.angle_beta   90.00
_cell.angle_gamma   90.00
#
_symmetry.space_group_name_H-M   'P 1'
#
loop_
_entity.id
_entity.type
_entity.pdbx_description
1 polymer ?
#
loop_
_entity_poly.entity_id
_entity_poly.type
_entity_poly.pdbx_seq_one_letter_code
_entity_poly.pdbx_strand_id
1 'polypeptide(L)'
;MITIQQISKDFPFGSAISASIVGNLPYQKWFLKRFNAAVFENELKWYATEPKPGNINYTIPDQMLEFVRANQIVTRGHNIFWENPKYNPPWVVKLTGTELQQAVNARISSLMSRFREEFIHWDVSNELLHFDFYEQRLGPNATLDFFKTTHQADPLATLFLNEYNVVETCNDV
;
A
#
# COMPACT_ATOMS: atom_id res chain seq x y z
N MET A 1 44.76 5.28 -1.97
CA MET A 1 43.35 5.41 -2.39
C MET A 1 42.54 4.58 -1.41
N ILE A 2 41.57 5.18 -0.70
CA ILE A 2 40.71 4.44 0.24
C ILE A 2 39.41 4.11 -0.48
N THR A 3 38.97 2.86 -0.40
CA THR A 3 37.68 2.40 -0.92
C THR A 3 36.83 1.92 0.24
N ILE A 4 35.60 2.42 0.34
CA ILE A 4 34.61 1.98 1.33
C ILE A 4 33.63 1.05 0.62
N GLN A 5 33.44 -0.15 1.16
CA GLN A 5 32.48 -1.15 0.67
C GLN A 5 31.42 -1.40 1.74
N GLN A 6 30.15 -1.19 1.39
CA GLN A 6 29.03 -1.55 2.27
C GLN A 6 28.84 -3.07 2.29
N ILE A 7 28.86 -3.67 3.48
CA ILE A 7 28.74 -5.12 3.68
C ILE A 7 27.36 -5.56 4.20
N SER A 8 26.59 -4.65 4.81
CA SER A 8 25.23 -4.89 5.30
C SER A 8 24.40 -3.60 5.32
N LYS A 9 23.08 -3.75 5.52
CA LYS A 9 22.10 -2.67 5.70
C LYS A 9 21.27 -2.99 6.95
N ASP A 10 21.13 -2.02 7.84
CA ASP A 10 20.30 -2.17 9.06
C ASP A 10 18.81 -1.98 8.78
N PHE A 11 18.47 -1.33 7.66
CA PHE A 11 17.10 -1.07 7.25
C PHE A 11 16.89 -1.32 5.74
N PRO A 12 15.64 -1.57 5.30
CA PRO A 12 15.33 -1.75 3.89
C PRO A 12 15.64 -0.47 3.10
N PHE A 13 16.39 -0.60 1.99
CA PHE A 13 16.67 0.51 1.08
C PHE A 13 15.97 0.24 -0.25
N GLY A 14 14.90 0.97 -0.51
CA GLY A 14 13.96 0.65 -1.57
C GLY A 14 13.56 1.81 -2.47
N SER A 15 12.76 1.47 -3.48
CA SER A 15 12.14 2.42 -4.41
C SER A 15 10.72 1.98 -4.71
N ALA A 16 9.84 2.93 -5.03
CA ALA A 16 8.61 2.62 -5.72
C ALA A 16 8.92 2.01 -7.09
N ILE A 17 8.11 1.03 -7.49
CA ILE A 17 8.14 0.40 -8.81
C ILE A 17 6.72 0.41 -9.38
N SER A 18 6.61 0.62 -10.69
CA SER A 18 5.35 0.53 -11.42
C SER A 18 5.28 -0.75 -12.25
N ALA A 19 4.13 -1.00 -12.87
CA ALA A 19 3.89 -2.10 -13.81
C ALA A 19 4.96 -2.22 -14.92
N SER A 20 5.66 -1.13 -15.24
CA SER A 20 6.76 -1.10 -16.21
C SER A 20 7.95 -2.02 -15.85
N ILE A 21 8.03 -2.50 -14.60
CA ILE A 21 9.03 -3.49 -14.16
C ILE A 21 8.76 -4.88 -14.76
N VAL A 22 7.51 -5.20 -15.09
CA VAL A 22 7.12 -6.53 -15.59
C VAL A 22 7.65 -6.72 -17.01
N GLY A 23 8.43 -7.80 -17.23
CA GLY A 23 9.04 -8.12 -18.52
C GLY A 23 10.18 -7.19 -18.98
N ASN A 24 10.46 -6.09 -18.25
CA ASN A 24 11.47 -5.11 -18.62
C ASN A 24 12.83 -5.45 -18.01
N LEU A 25 13.59 -6.33 -18.67
CA LEU A 25 14.89 -6.81 -18.16
C LEU A 25 15.90 -5.68 -17.87
N PRO A 26 16.04 -4.63 -18.69
CA PRO A 26 16.91 -3.49 -18.35
C PRO A 26 16.51 -2.80 -17.03
N TYR A 27 15.21 -2.55 -16.82
CA TYR A 27 14.73 -1.89 -15.60
C TYR A 27 14.91 -2.81 -14.37
N GLN A 28 14.58 -4.09 -14.50
CA GLN A 28 14.80 -5.08 -13.43
C GLN A 28 16.27 -5.13 -13.01
N LYS A 29 17.20 -5.26 -13.98
CA LYS A 29 18.64 -5.24 -13.69
C LYS A 29 19.09 -3.93 -13.02
N TRP A 30 18.55 -2.80 -13.46
CA TRP A 30 18.87 -1.50 -12.87
C TRP A 30 18.42 -1.40 -11.41
N PHE A 31 17.20 -1.88 -11.12
CA PHE A 31 16.61 -1.89 -9.78
C PHE A 31 17.37 -2.82 -8.84
N LEU A 32 17.59 -4.08 -9.24
CA LEU A 32 18.24 -5.11 -8.43
C LEU A 32 19.68 -4.77 -8.03
N LYS A 33 20.36 -3.95 -8.83
CA LYS A 33 21.70 -3.47 -8.49
C LYS A 33 21.72 -2.47 -7.31
N ARG A 34 20.58 -1.88 -6.95
CA ARG A 34 20.50 -0.72 -6.03
C ARG A 34 19.63 -0.97 -4.82
N PHE A 35 18.49 -1.62 -5.03
CA PHE A 35 17.43 -1.71 -4.05
C PHE A 35 17.20 -3.14 -3.60
N ASN A 36 16.88 -3.31 -2.32
CA ASN A 36 16.46 -4.57 -1.73
C ASN A 36 15.05 -4.49 -1.13
N ALA A 37 14.35 -3.36 -1.33
CA ALA A 37 12.97 -3.18 -0.94
C ALA A 37 12.16 -2.49 -2.04
N ALA A 38 10.87 -2.77 -2.09
CA ALA A 38 9.95 -2.19 -3.06
C ALA A 38 8.64 -1.73 -2.41
N VAL A 39 7.94 -0.86 -3.12
CA VAL A 39 6.52 -0.58 -2.93
C VAL A 39 5.90 -0.47 -4.32
N PHE A 40 4.68 -0.98 -4.50
CA PHE A 40 3.99 -0.83 -5.79
C PHE A 40 3.41 0.59 -5.86
N GLU A 41 3.73 1.32 -6.91
CA GLU A 41 3.47 2.76 -7.00
C GLU A 41 1.97 3.06 -7.02
N ASN A 42 1.21 2.29 -7.80
CA ASN A 42 -0.23 2.50 -7.97
C ASN A 42 -1.03 1.21 -8.03
N GLU A 43 -0.38 0.08 -8.27
CA GLU A 43 -1.00 -1.15 -8.74
C GLU A 43 -1.85 -1.82 -7.66
N LEU A 44 -1.58 -1.54 -6.38
CA LEU A 44 -2.40 -2.00 -5.25
C LEU A 44 -3.50 -1.02 -4.85
N LYS A 45 -3.50 0.23 -5.32
CA LYS A 45 -4.49 1.23 -4.88
C LYS A 45 -5.89 0.82 -5.30
N TRP A 46 -6.90 1.19 -4.50
CA TRP A 46 -8.26 0.68 -4.67
C TRP A 46 -8.83 0.99 -6.07
N TYR A 47 -8.61 2.19 -6.61
CA TYR A 47 -9.02 2.55 -7.97
C TYR A 47 -8.38 1.69 -9.07
N ALA A 48 -7.18 1.15 -8.85
CA ALA A 48 -6.49 0.32 -9.83
C ALA A 48 -7.03 -1.11 -9.79
N THR A 49 -7.30 -1.63 -8.59
CA THR A 49 -7.67 -3.04 -8.39
C THR A 49 -9.17 -3.30 -8.40
N GLU A 50 -10.02 -2.29 -8.17
CA GLU A 50 -11.49 -2.42 -8.19
C GLU A 50 -12.16 -1.12 -8.69
N PRO A 51 -11.98 -0.76 -9.98
CA PRO A 51 -12.52 0.48 -10.53
C PRO A 51 -14.06 0.51 -10.58
N LYS A 52 -14.71 -0.67 -10.52
CA LYS A 52 -16.16 -0.84 -10.44
C LYS A 52 -16.48 -1.87 -9.34
N PRO A 53 -17.62 -1.75 -8.63
CA PRO A 53 -17.95 -2.66 -7.53
C PRO A 53 -17.91 -4.12 -7.98
N GLY A 54 -17.16 -4.96 -7.27
CA GLY A 54 -17.03 -6.39 -7.54
C GLY A 54 -16.18 -6.75 -8.76
N ASN A 55 -15.72 -5.78 -9.56
CA ASN A 55 -14.83 -6.03 -10.70
C ASN A 55 -13.37 -5.93 -10.26
N ILE A 56 -12.94 -6.92 -9.49
CA ILE A 56 -11.60 -6.99 -8.91
C ILE A 56 -10.61 -7.53 -9.95
N ASN A 57 -9.48 -6.83 -10.12
CA ASN A 57 -8.38 -7.27 -10.99
C ASN A 57 -7.03 -7.06 -10.30
N TYR A 58 -6.36 -8.17 -9.98
CA TYR A 58 -5.02 -8.19 -9.38
C TYR A 58 -3.92 -8.65 -10.35
N THR A 59 -4.22 -8.79 -11.64
CA THR A 59 -3.28 -9.35 -12.64
C THR A 59 -1.91 -8.65 -12.61
N ILE A 60 -1.89 -7.32 -12.57
CA ILE A 60 -0.63 -6.57 -12.54
C ILE A 60 0.08 -6.67 -11.18
N PRO A 61 -0.59 -6.43 -10.03
CA PRO A 61 0.01 -6.73 -8.72
C PRO A 61 0.59 -8.13 -8.59
N ASP A 62 -0.08 -9.16 -9.12
CA ASP A 62 0.41 -10.54 -9.06
C ASP A 62 1.70 -10.72 -9.87
N GLN A 63 1.77 -10.16 -11.08
CA GLN A 63 2.98 -10.21 -11.91
C GLN A 63 4.15 -9.44 -11.26
N MET A 64 3.86 -8.31 -10.62
CA MET A 64 4.87 -7.58 -9.85
C MET A 64 5.29 -8.35 -8.60
N LEU A 65 4.35 -9.06 -7.97
CA LEU A 65 4.62 -9.92 -6.82
C LEU A 65 5.53 -11.09 -7.20
N GLU A 66 5.32 -11.72 -8.36
CA GLU A 66 6.23 -12.73 -8.90
C GLU A 66 7.65 -12.19 -9.05
N PHE A 67 7.81 -10.96 -9.57
CA PHE A 67 9.12 -10.33 -9.68
C PHE A 67 9.80 -10.12 -8.32
N VAL A 68 9.09 -9.56 -7.32
CA VAL A 68 9.70 -9.30 -6.00
C VAL A 68 9.99 -10.61 -5.25
N ARG A 69 9.12 -11.62 -5.34
CA ARG A 69 9.36 -12.95 -4.77
C ARG A 69 10.58 -13.62 -5.38
N ALA A 70 10.67 -13.66 -6.71
CA ALA A 70 11.77 -14.31 -7.43
C ALA A 70 13.14 -13.70 -7.10
N ASN A 71 13.16 -12.44 -6.64
CA ASN A 71 14.37 -11.71 -6.29
C ASN A 71 14.51 -11.44 -4.79
N GLN A 72 13.67 -12.04 -3.95
CA GLN A 72 13.71 -11.90 -2.48
C GLN A 72 13.68 -10.42 -2.02
N ILE A 73 12.91 -9.58 -2.71
CA ILE A 73 12.76 -8.17 -2.39
C ILE A 73 11.66 -8.02 -1.33
N VAL A 74 12.00 -7.43 -0.18
CA VAL A 74 10.98 -7.12 0.83
C VAL A 74 10.06 -6.01 0.31
N THR A 75 8.75 -6.17 0.46
CA THR A 75 7.79 -5.27 -0.20
C THR A 75 6.81 -4.68 0.80
N ARG A 76 6.48 -3.39 0.62
CA ARG A 76 5.40 -2.70 1.36
C ARG A 76 4.13 -2.70 0.50
N GLY A 77 3.01 -3.06 1.11
CA GLY A 77 1.69 -2.95 0.49
C GLY A 77 1.16 -1.53 0.63
N HIS A 78 1.08 -0.80 -0.49
CA HIS A 78 0.60 0.58 -0.53
C HIS A 78 -0.55 0.73 -1.55
N ASN A 79 -1.78 1.02 -1.11
CA ASN A 79 -2.30 1.09 0.26
C ASN A 79 -3.67 0.40 0.30
N ILE A 80 -4.18 0.13 1.50
CA ILE A 80 -5.52 -0.44 1.66
C ILE A 80 -6.56 0.66 1.43
N PHE A 81 -6.46 1.76 2.19
CA PHE A 81 -7.32 2.92 2.12
C PHE A 81 -6.51 4.22 1.99
N TRP A 82 -7.05 5.15 1.21
CA TRP A 82 -6.53 6.51 1.09
C TRP A 82 -7.64 7.47 1.46
N GLU A 83 -7.40 8.33 2.45
CA GLU A 83 -8.40 9.22 3.04
C GLU A 83 -8.81 10.36 2.11
N ASN A 84 -7.95 10.72 1.14
CA ASN A 84 -8.29 11.73 0.15
C ASN A 84 -9.33 11.17 -0.86
N PRO A 85 -10.56 11.72 -0.94
CA PRO A 85 -11.62 11.21 -1.81
C PRO A 85 -11.23 11.14 -3.29
N LYS A 86 -10.31 12.01 -3.73
CA LYS A 86 -9.82 12.06 -5.12
C LYS A 86 -9.20 10.74 -5.59
N TYR A 87 -8.61 9.98 -4.66
CA TYR A 87 -7.91 8.73 -4.96
C TYR A 87 -8.72 7.49 -4.58
N ASN A 88 -10.03 7.63 -4.38
CA ASN A 88 -10.92 6.48 -4.21
C ASN A 88 -11.69 6.20 -5.51
N PRO A 89 -12.11 4.93 -5.75
CA PRO A 89 -12.98 4.64 -6.88
C PRO A 89 -14.24 5.53 -6.85
N PRO A 90 -14.72 6.04 -8.00
CA PRO A 90 -15.90 6.92 -8.02
C PRO A 90 -17.17 6.32 -7.43
N TRP A 91 -17.26 4.98 -7.38
CA TRP A 91 -18.38 4.28 -6.76
C TRP A 91 -18.29 4.29 -5.23
N VAL A 92 -17.08 4.16 -4.65
CA VAL A 92 -16.84 4.21 -3.19
C VAL A 92 -17.16 5.59 -2.64
N VAL A 93 -16.76 6.65 -3.35
CA VAL A 93 -16.96 8.05 -2.92
C VAL A 93 -18.45 8.39 -2.69
N LYS A 94 -19.36 7.67 -3.36
CA LYS A 94 -20.81 7.86 -3.25
C LYS A 94 -21.46 7.09 -2.11
N LEU A 95 -20.74 6.15 -1.48
CA LEU A 95 -21.28 5.31 -0.42
C LEU A 95 -21.21 6.02 0.94
N THR A 96 -22.09 5.59 1.85
CA THR A 96 -22.09 6.01 3.25
C THR A 96 -22.65 4.88 4.13
N GLY A 97 -22.50 4.99 5.45
CA GLY A 97 -23.07 4.05 6.42
C GLY A 97 -22.77 2.58 6.10
N THR A 98 -23.79 1.73 6.16
CA THR A 98 -23.67 0.27 5.99
C THR A 98 -23.07 -0.13 4.64
N GLU A 99 -23.40 0.56 3.55
CA GLU A 99 -22.89 0.21 2.21
C GLU A 99 -21.39 0.47 2.12
N LEU A 100 -20.92 1.59 2.66
CA LEU A 100 -19.49 1.89 2.71
C LEU A 100 -18.76 0.91 3.64
N GLN A 101 -19.36 0.57 4.80
CA GLN A 101 -18.78 -0.40 5.72
C GLN A 101 -18.60 -1.78 5.06
N GLN A 102 -19.60 -2.22 4.28
CA GLN A 102 -19.51 -3.47 3.51
C GLN A 102 -18.40 -3.41 2.46
N ALA A 103 -18.28 -2.30 1.73
CA ALA A 103 -17.23 -2.10 0.74
C ALA A 103 -15.82 -2.14 1.37
N VAL A 104 -15.62 -1.45 2.49
CA VAL A 104 -14.38 -1.47 3.28
C VAL A 104 -14.03 -2.89 3.71
N ASN A 105 -14.98 -3.62 4.30
CA ASN A 105 -14.73 -4.98 4.78
C ASN A 105 -14.41 -5.94 3.63
N ALA A 106 -15.10 -5.80 2.50
CA ALA A 106 -14.83 -6.57 1.28
C ALA A 106 -13.44 -6.26 0.72
N ARG A 107 -13.03 -5.00 0.76
CA ARG A 107 -11.69 -4.55 0.33
C ARG A 107 -10.58 -5.19 1.16
N ILE A 108 -10.66 -5.12 2.50
CA ILE A 108 -9.69 -5.76 3.39
C ILE A 108 -9.67 -7.27 3.11
N SER A 109 -10.84 -7.92 3.11
CA SER A 109 -10.94 -9.37 2.89
C SER A 109 -10.33 -9.80 1.55
N SER A 110 -10.56 -9.03 0.48
CA SER A 110 -10.05 -9.29 -0.87
C SER A 110 -8.52 -9.21 -0.92
N LEU A 111 -7.93 -8.15 -0.37
CA LEU A 111 -6.47 -8.01 -0.31
C LEU A 111 -5.84 -9.08 0.57
N MET A 112 -6.35 -9.29 1.78
CA MET A 112 -5.76 -10.24 2.74
C MET A 112 -5.88 -11.69 2.26
N SER A 113 -6.98 -12.05 1.59
CA SER A 113 -7.12 -13.40 1.02
C SER A 113 -6.08 -13.72 -0.05
N ARG A 114 -5.53 -12.69 -0.71
CA ARG A 114 -4.59 -12.85 -1.82
C ARG A 114 -3.14 -12.56 -1.44
N PHE A 115 -2.91 -11.58 -0.57
CA PHE A 115 -1.60 -10.99 -0.32
C PHE A 115 -1.16 -11.00 1.15
N ARG A 116 -1.88 -11.68 2.05
CA ARG A 116 -1.37 -11.89 3.41
C ARG A 116 0.02 -12.54 3.36
N GLU A 117 0.90 -12.14 4.26
CA GLU A 117 2.28 -12.63 4.39
C GLU A 117 3.21 -12.26 3.22
N GLU A 118 2.71 -11.59 2.18
CA GLU A 118 3.52 -11.16 1.02
C GLU A 118 4.19 -9.81 1.22
N PHE A 119 3.60 -8.97 2.05
CA PHE A 119 4.12 -7.65 2.38
C PHE A 119 4.54 -7.62 3.84
N ILE A 120 5.76 -7.16 4.09
CA ILE A 120 6.25 -6.99 5.47
C ILE A 120 5.53 -5.86 6.19
N HIS A 121 5.03 -4.88 5.42
CA HIS A 121 4.32 -3.71 5.92
C HIS A 121 3.04 -3.47 5.09
N TRP A 122 2.00 -2.95 5.73
CA TRP A 122 0.81 -2.42 5.07
C TRP A 122 0.57 -0.96 5.45
N ASP A 123 0.40 -0.11 4.45
CA ASP A 123 -0.18 1.21 4.64
C ASP A 123 -1.70 1.04 4.70
N VAL A 124 -2.25 0.99 5.91
CA VAL A 124 -3.68 0.70 6.15
C VAL A 124 -4.52 1.92 5.83
N SER A 125 -4.15 3.08 6.36
CA SER A 125 -4.75 4.37 6.04
C SER A 125 -3.65 5.33 5.61
N ASN A 126 -3.84 5.94 4.44
CA ASN A 126 -2.95 6.92 3.87
C ASN A 126 -3.59 8.30 3.93
N GLU A 127 -2.86 9.29 4.44
CA GLU A 127 -3.24 10.71 4.46
C GLU A 127 -4.35 11.13 5.44
N LEU A 128 -4.47 10.46 6.60
CA LEU A 128 -5.50 10.71 7.62
C LEU A 128 -5.38 12.05 8.37
N LEU A 129 -4.19 12.65 8.46
CA LEU A 129 -4.04 13.95 9.12
C LEU A 129 -4.55 15.10 8.25
N HIS A 130 -4.62 14.88 6.94
CA HIS A 130 -5.05 15.88 5.97
C HIS A 130 -6.48 15.66 5.46
N PHE A 131 -6.99 14.43 5.54
CA PHE A 131 -8.31 14.04 5.06
C PHE A 131 -8.95 13.02 6.01
N ASP A 132 -10.27 12.94 6.00
CA ASP A 132 -11.06 12.16 6.95
C ASP A 132 -12.27 11.47 6.29
N PHE A 133 -12.13 11.06 5.01
CA PHE A 133 -13.25 10.56 4.19
C PHE A 133 -14.03 9.44 4.87
N TYR A 134 -13.30 8.46 5.43
CA TYR A 134 -13.92 7.28 6.03
C TYR A 134 -14.51 7.59 7.40
N GLU A 135 -13.79 8.33 8.27
CA GLU A 135 -14.29 8.68 9.60
C GLU A 135 -15.51 9.62 9.56
N GLN A 136 -15.60 10.51 8.57
CA GLN A 136 -16.81 11.33 8.37
C GLN A 136 -18.06 10.50 8.03
N ARG A 137 -17.88 9.33 7.39
CA ARG A 137 -19.00 8.51 6.85
C ARG A 137 -19.33 7.28 7.69
N LEU A 138 -18.35 6.77 8.43
CA LEU A 138 -18.47 5.57 9.26
C LEU A 138 -18.32 5.86 10.76
N GLY A 139 -17.89 7.08 11.11
CA GLY A 139 -17.66 7.52 12.48
C GLY A 139 -16.19 7.49 12.89
N PRO A 140 -15.85 8.12 14.03
CA PRO A 140 -14.47 8.40 14.45
C PRO A 140 -13.62 7.15 14.79
N ASN A 141 -14.25 5.98 14.89
CA ASN A 141 -13.54 4.72 15.16
C ASN A 141 -13.29 3.89 13.90
N ALA A 142 -13.70 4.36 12.71
CA ALA A 142 -13.60 3.60 11.48
C ALA A 142 -12.16 3.17 11.19
N THR A 143 -11.21 4.09 11.29
CA THR A 143 -9.80 3.79 11.05
C THR A 143 -9.26 2.77 12.06
N LEU A 144 -9.60 2.89 13.34
CA LEU A 144 -9.22 1.91 14.36
C LEU A 144 -9.70 0.50 13.98
N ASP A 145 -10.93 0.39 13.47
CA ASP A 145 -11.49 -0.89 13.05
C ASP A 145 -10.83 -1.44 11.78
N PHE A 146 -10.36 -0.57 10.87
CA PHE A 146 -9.54 -0.99 9.73
C PHE A 146 -8.26 -1.66 10.19
N PHE A 147 -7.50 -1.02 11.09
CA PHE A 147 -6.26 -1.58 11.63
C PHE A 147 -6.49 -2.89 12.38
N LYS A 148 -7.53 -2.98 13.21
CA LYS A 148 -7.89 -4.22 13.91
C LYS A 148 -8.20 -5.35 12.92
N THR A 149 -9.02 -5.08 11.92
CA THR A 149 -9.45 -6.08 10.94
C THR A 149 -8.28 -6.54 10.08
N THR A 150 -7.41 -5.61 9.63
CA THR A 150 -6.20 -5.95 8.89
C THR A 150 -5.22 -6.76 9.74
N HIS A 151 -5.00 -6.39 11.01
CA HIS A 151 -4.09 -7.12 11.89
C HIS A 151 -4.59 -8.55 12.19
N GLN A 152 -5.90 -8.72 12.35
CA GLN A 152 -6.48 -10.05 12.52
C GLN A 152 -6.28 -10.94 11.28
N ALA A 153 -6.29 -10.34 10.09
CA ALA A 153 -6.16 -11.07 8.83
C ALA A 153 -4.70 -11.34 8.43
N ASP A 154 -3.77 -10.44 8.77
CA ASP A 154 -2.33 -10.58 8.57
C ASP A 154 -1.56 -10.09 9.81
N PRO A 155 -1.42 -10.94 10.84
CA PRO A 155 -0.80 -10.55 12.11
C PRO A 155 0.72 -10.40 12.04
N LEU A 156 1.36 -10.83 10.94
CA LEU A 156 2.81 -10.77 10.77
C LEU A 156 3.27 -9.46 10.14
N ALA A 157 2.40 -8.81 9.35
CA ALA A 157 2.71 -7.51 8.76
C ALA A 157 2.67 -6.39 9.81
N THR A 158 3.62 -5.47 9.75
CA THR A 158 3.55 -4.23 10.53
C THR A 158 2.62 -3.25 9.84
N LEU A 159 1.65 -2.70 10.57
CA LEU A 159 0.64 -1.80 10.02
C LEU A 159 1.03 -0.34 10.23
N PHE A 160 0.88 0.46 9.19
CA PHE A 160 1.24 1.88 9.18
C PHE A 160 0.04 2.77 8.86
N LEU A 161 -0.01 3.90 9.56
CA LEU A 161 -0.65 5.12 9.06
C LEU A 161 0.44 5.87 8.30
N ASN A 162 0.27 6.03 6.98
CA ASN A 162 1.27 6.67 6.13
C ASN A 162 0.85 8.11 5.83
N GLU A 163 1.78 9.05 5.97
CA GLU A 163 1.49 10.47 5.81
C GLU A 163 2.64 11.28 5.21
N TYR A 164 2.29 12.44 4.63
CA TYR A 164 3.24 13.48 4.25
C TYR A 164 3.23 14.65 5.25
N ASN A 165 4.24 15.52 5.21
CA ASN A 165 4.36 16.71 6.07
C ASN A 165 4.17 16.48 7.58
N VAL A 166 4.58 15.31 8.09
CA VAL A 166 4.55 14.99 9.54
C VAL A 166 5.77 15.50 10.31
N VAL A 167 6.77 15.99 9.59
CA VAL A 167 7.96 16.61 10.19
C VAL A 167 7.82 18.11 10.04
N GLU A 168 7.84 18.80 11.17
CA GLU A 168 7.82 20.25 11.25
C GLU A 168 9.01 20.85 10.50
N THR A 169 8.76 21.85 9.69
CA THR A 169 9.75 22.65 8.99
C THR A 169 9.82 24.04 9.59
N CYS A 170 10.94 24.75 9.40
CA CYS A 170 11.11 26.10 9.95
C CYS A 170 10.07 27.12 9.46
N ASN A 171 9.23 26.78 8.48
CA ASN A 171 8.21 27.64 7.91
C ASN A 171 6.79 27.36 8.46
N ASP A 172 6.64 26.42 9.40
CA ASP A 172 5.32 25.99 9.93
C ASP A 172 4.85 26.80 11.16
N VAL A 173 5.51 27.92 11.47
CA VAL A 173 5.18 28.89 12.54
C VAL A 173 4.46 30.13 12.04
#